data_AF-A0A8J6P8K1-F1
#
_entry.id   AF-A0A8J6P8K1-F1
#
_cell.length_a   1.000
_cell.length_b   1.000
_cell.length_c   1.000
_cell.angle_alpha   90.00
_cell.angle_beta   90.00
_cell.angle_gamma   90.00
#
_symmetry.space_group_name_H-M   'P 1'
#
loop_
_entity.id
_entity.type
_entity.pdbx_description
1 polymer ?
#
loop_
_entity_poly.entity_id
_entity_poly.type
_entity_poly.pdbx_seq_one_letter_code
_entity_poly.pdbx_strand_id
1 'polypeptide(L)'
;MTRWYEANFIIRGGLLPLLILLVIGSAMGVIYLQHREIQLYIHLQGLKKQYGRALEEQGRLRLEEAAWGNLAKIEDRAQSELSMSYPDGSQRVVIHQ
;
A
#
# COMPACT_ATOMS: atom_id res chain seq x y z
N MET A 1 59.55 -33.79 -24.86
CA MET A 1 58.70 -32.72 -25.45
C MET A 1 57.19 -32.91 -25.20
N THR A 2 56.72 -33.65 -24.18
CA THR A 2 55.27 -33.99 -24.01
C THR A 2 54.57 -33.37 -22.78
N ARG A 3 55.31 -32.71 -21.88
CA ARG A 3 54.76 -32.12 -20.63
C ARG A 3 53.80 -30.95 -20.81
N TRP A 4 53.78 -30.30 -21.98
CA TRP A 4 52.99 -29.09 -22.23
C TRP A 4 51.51 -29.37 -22.55
N TYR A 5 51.13 -30.62 -22.85
CA TYR A 5 49.75 -30.99 -23.18
C TYR A 5 48.92 -31.41 -21.95
N GLU A 6 49.53 -32.11 -20.99
CA GLU A 6 48.91 -32.57 -19.74
C GLU A 6 48.37 -31.40 -18.89
N ALA A 7 49.15 -30.31 -18.79
CA ALA A 7 48.76 -29.13 -18.02
C ALA A 7 47.52 -28.44 -18.62
N ASN A 8 47.43 -28.37 -19.96
CA ASN A 8 46.27 -27.78 -20.62
C ASN A 8 45.02 -28.64 -20.49
N PHE A 9 45.15 -29.98 -20.42
CA PHE A 9 44.03 -30.87 -20.22
C PHE A 9 43.41 -30.72 -18.83
N ILE A 10 44.24 -30.57 -17.79
CA ILE A 10 43.76 -30.32 -16.42
C ILE A 10 43.10 -28.95 -16.31
N ILE A 11 43.71 -27.90 -16.88
CA ILE A 11 43.15 -26.54 -16.86
C ILE A 11 41.84 -26.47 -17.66
N ARG A 12 41.78 -27.09 -18.86
CA ARG A 12 40.55 -27.12 -19.67
C ARG A 12 39.48 -28.04 -19.10
N GLY A 13 39.86 -29.17 -18.51
CA GLY A 13 38.94 -30.15 -17.91
C GLY A 13 38.31 -29.68 -16.59
N GLY A 14 39.05 -28.91 -15.79
CA GLY A 14 38.55 -28.36 -14.52
C GLY A 14 37.75 -27.06 -14.65
N LEU A 15 37.85 -26.36 -15.78
CA LEU A 15 37.19 -25.07 -15.97
C LEU A 15 35.65 -25.20 -15.99
N LEU A 16 35.12 -26.20 -16.69
CA LEU A 16 33.69 -26.45 -16.79
C LEU A 16 33.01 -26.72 -15.43
N PRO A 17 33.48 -27.67 -14.60
CA PRO A 17 32.87 -27.92 -13.30
C PRO A 17 33.03 -26.72 -12.35
N LEU A 18 34.14 -25.98 -12.43
CA LEU A 18 34.33 -24.75 -11.65
C LEU A 18 33.29 -23.68 -12.02
N LEU A 19 33.04 -23.48 -13.32
CA LEU A 19 32.09 -22.50 -13.83
C LEU A 19 30.64 -22.89 -13.44
N ILE A 20 30.32 -24.18 -13.49
CA ILE A 20 29.03 -24.72 -13.01
C ILE A 20 28.85 -24.45 -11.51
N LEU A 21 29.88 -24.72 -10.70
CA LEU A 21 29.84 -24.43 -9.25
C LEU A 21 29.64 -22.95 -8.96
N LEU A 22 30.30 -22.08 -9.73
CA LEU A 22 30.18 -20.63 -9.61
C LEU A 22 28.76 -20.16 -9.94
N VAL A 23 28.16 -20.69 -11.00
CA VAL A 23 26.78 -20.38 -11.40
C VAL A 23 25.78 -20.87 -10.36
N ILE A 24 25.94 -22.10 -9.84
CA ILE A 24 25.09 -22.65 -8.77
C ILE A 24 25.19 -21.78 -7.51
N GLY A 25 26.41 -21.39 -7.12
CA GLY A 25 26.63 -20.50 -5.98
C GLY A 25 25.96 -19.14 -6.17
N SER A 26 26.07 -18.56 -7.38
CA SER A 26 25.38 -17.31 -7.73
C SER A 26 23.86 -17.46 -7.66
N ALA A 27 23.31 -18.55 -8.20
CA ALA A 27 21.88 -18.80 -8.19
C ALA A 27 21.35 -18.96 -6.76
N MET A 28 22.05 -19.72 -5.90
CA MET A 28 21.72 -19.84 -4.48
C MET A 28 21.77 -18.49 -3.75
N GLY A 29 22.79 -17.68 -4.03
CA GLY A 29 22.90 -16.34 -3.47
C GLY A 29 21.71 -15.45 -3.83
N VAL A 30 21.31 -15.43 -5.11
CA VAL A 30 20.14 -14.67 -5.58
C VAL A 30 18.85 -15.15 -4.90
N ILE A 31 18.64 -16.47 -4.81
CA ILE A 31 17.45 -17.05 -4.15
C ILE A 31 17.40 -16.65 -2.67
N TYR A 32 18.55 -16.66 -2.00
CA TYR A 32 18.65 -16.29 -0.59
C TYR A 32 18.31 -14.81 -0.35
N LEU A 33 18.84 -13.91 -1.19
CA LEU A 33 18.52 -12.48 -1.13
C LEU A 33 17.03 -12.24 -1.39
N GLN A 34 16.47 -12.89 -2.43
CA GLN A 34 15.05 -12.78 -2.77
C GLN A 34 14.14 -13.21 -1.61
N HIS A 35 14.50 -14.29 -0.90
CA HIS A 35 13.72 -14.77 0.24
C HIS A 35 13.73 -13.78 1.42
N ARG A 36 14.86 -13.11 1.66
CA ARG A 36 14.96 -12.12 2.74
C ARG A 36 14.14 -10.86 2.48
N GLU A 37 14.06 -10.40 1.24
CA GLU A 37 13.27 -9.21 0.90
C GLU A 37 11.77 -9.44 1.07
N ILE A 38 11.28 -10.63 0.77
CA ILE A 38 9.84 -10.96 0.89
C ILE A 38 9.37 -10.83 2.35
N GLN A 39 10.18 -11.29 3.31
CA GLN A 39 9.86 -11.20 4.74
C GLN A 39 9.81 -9.75 5.22
N LEU A 40 10.79 -8.93 4.84
CA LEU A 40 10.86 -7.52 5.24
C LEU A 40 9.69 -6.72 4.63
N TYR A 41 9.32 -7.06 3.39
CA TYR A 41 8.20 -6.45 2.69
C TYR A 41 6.85 -6.79 3.33
N ILE A 42 6.64 -8.04 3.77
CA ILE A 42 5.42 -8.45 4.50
C ILE A 42 5.30 -7.66 5.81
N HIS A 43 6.39 -7.46 6.54
CA HIS A 43 6.38 -6.70 7.79
C HIS A 43 6.01 -5.23 7.56
N LEU A 44 6.62 -4.60 6.55
CA LEU A 44 6.30 -3.22 6.14
C LEU A 44 4.84 -3.08 5.69
N GLN A 45 4.31 -4.06 4.93
CA GLN A 45 2.91 -4.06 4.53
C GLN A 45 1.96 -4.16 5.73
N GLY A 46 2.31 -4.94 6.75
CA GLY A 46 1.54 -5.04 7.99
C GLY A 46 1.37 -3.70 8.69
N LEU A 47 2.48 -2.97 8.89
CA LEU A 47 2.46 -1.62 9.48
C LEU A 47 1.67 -0.63 8.61
N LYS A 48 1.87 -0.67 7.29
CA LYS A 48 1.15 0.20 6.34
C LYS A 48 -0.37 -0.04 6.38
N LYS A 49 -0.80 -1.29 6.58
CA LYS A 49 -2.22 -1.64 6.73
C LYS A 49 -2.84 -1.07 7.99
N GLN A 50 -2.09 -1.00 9.10
CA GLN A 50 -2.58 -0.36 10.33
C GLN A 50 -2.75 1.15 10.13
N TYR A 51 -1.76 1.80 9.51
CA TYR A 51 -1.84 3.22 9.18
C TYR A 51 -3.00 3.54 8.22
N GLY A 52 -3.24 2.68 7.22
CA GLY A 52 -4.36 2.82 6.28
C GLY A 52 -5.73 2.83 6.96
N ARG A 53 -5.95 1.95 7.95
CA ARG A 53 -7.22 1.92 8.70
C ARG A 53 -7.47 3.19 9.51
N ALA A 54 -6.42 3.74 10.13
CA ALA A 54 -6.54 5.02 10.85
C ALA A 54 -6.85 6.20 9.90
N LEU A 55 -6.31 6.19 8.68
CA LEU A 55 -6.61 7.21 7.66
C LEU A 55 -8.06 7.15 7.17
N GLU A 56 -8.59 5.95 6.97
CA GLU A 56 -9.98 5.77 6.53
C GLU A 56 -10.96 6.33 7.57
N GLU A 57 -10.71 6.06 8.85
CA GLU A 57 -11.51 6.60 9.95
C GLU A 57 -11.40 8.12 10.07
N GLN A 58 -10.20 8.69 9.91
CA GLN A 58 -10.04 10.14 9.81
C GLN A 58 -10.75 10.73 8.59
N GLY A 59 -10.75 10.04 7.46
CA GLY A 59 -11.48 10.45 6.27
C GLY A 59 -12.97 10.53 6.53
N ARG A 60 -13.54 9.51 7.19
CA ARG A 60 -14.96 9.50 7.58
C ARG A 60 -15.29 10.65 8.52
N LEU A 61 -14.51 10.85 9.57
CA LEU A 61 -14.71 11.94 10.54
C LEU A 61 -14.63 13.32 9.89
N ARG A 62 -13.66 13.54 8.99
CA ARG A 62 -13.57 14.82 8.25
C ARG A 62 -14.74 15.05 7.32
N LEU A 63 -15.31 14.00 6.72
CA LEU A 63 -16.51 14.11 5.91
C LEU A 63 -17.74 14.45 6.78
N GLU A 64 -17.83 13.91 8.00
CA GLU A 64 -18.86 14.27 8.97
C GLU A 64 -18.74 15.73 9.42
N GLU A 65 -17.53 16.19 9.77
CA GLU A 65 -17.28 17.60 10.14
C GLU A 65 -17.54 18.55 8.96
N ALA A 66 -17.12 18.17 7.75
CA ALA A 66 -17.38 18.97 6.55
C ALA A 66 -18.89 19.05 6.24
N ALA A 67 -19.64 17.97 6.46
CA ALA A 67 -21.09 17.96 6.32
C ALA A 67 -21.75 18.92 7.33
N TRP A 68 -21.33 18.90 8.60
CA TRP A 68 -21.87 19.81 9.62
C TRP A 68 -21.50 21.27 9.39
N GLY A 69 -20.25 21.55 8.96
CA GLY A 69 -19.81 22.90 8.61
C GLY A 69 -20.53 23.46 7.38
N ASN A 70 -20.90 22.61 6.42
CA ASN A 70 -21.68 23.02 5.26
C ASN A 70 -23.17 23.21 5.61
N LEU A 71 -23.75 22.33 6.45
CA LEU A 71 -25.14 22.48 6.90
C LEU A 71 -25.35 23.77 7.70
N ALA A 72 -24.45 24.09 8.64
CA ALA A 72 -24.52 25.33 9.42
C ALA A 72 -24.44 26.58 8.53
N LYS A 73 -23.64 26.53 7.47
CA LYS A 73 -23.59 27.61 6.46
C LYS A 73 -24.85 27.69 5.61
N ILE A 74 -25.47 26.57 5.29
CA ILE A 74 -26.74 26.54 4.53
C ILE A 74 -27.88 27.10 5.38
N GLU A 75 -27.94 26.76 6.67
CA GLU A 75 -28.94 27.27 7.62
C GLU A 75 -28.84 28.79 7.74
N ASP A 76 -27.62 29.32 7.98
CA ASP A 76 -27.38 30.76 8.09
C ASP A 76 -27.77 31.49 6.79
N ARG A 77 -27.48 30.90 5.62
CA ARG A 77 -27.86 31.47 4.33
C ARG A 77 -29.37 31.41 4.05
N ALA A 78 -30.04 30.33 4.46
CA ALA A 78 -31.50 30.20 4.35
C ALA A 78 -32.23 31.17 5.27
N GLN A 79 -31.69 31.42 6.47
CA GLN A 79 -32.26 32.35 7.43
C GLN A 79 -32.00 33.81 7.03
N SER A 80 -30.79 34.13 6.57
CA SER A 80 -30.41 35.50 6.20
C SER A 80 -30.86 35.94 4.80
N GLU A 81 -30.70 35.11 3.77
CA GLU A 81 -31.04 35.47 2.39
C GLU A 81 -32.49 35.10 2.02
N LEU A 82 -33.05 34.01 2.59
CA LEU A 82 -34.43 33.57 2.29
C LEU A 82 -35.45 33.89 3.40
N SER A 83 -35.04 34.48 4.53
CA SER A 83 -35.93 34.75 5.68
C SER A 83 -36.71 33.50 6.15
N MET A 84 -36.14 32.31 5.99
CA MET A 84 -36.76 31.07 6.47
C MET A 84 -36.70 31.02 8.00
N SER A 85 -37.87 30.89 8.63
CA SER A 85 -38.03 30.61 10.07
C SER A 85 -38.56 29.19 10.23
N TYR A 86 -38.13 28.50 11.28
CA TYR A 86 -38.66 27.18 11.62
C TYR A 86 -40.17 27.28 11.84
N PRO A 87 -41.02 26.57 11.08
CA PRO A 87 -42.46 26.71 11.19
C PRO A 87 -42.95 26.12 12.52
N ASP A 88 -43.80 26.87 13.21
CA ASP A 88 -44.46 26.43 14.44
C ASP A 88 -45.31 25.17 14.19
N GLY A 89 -45.47 24.32 15.21
CA GLY A 89 -46.06 22.97 15.08
C GLY A 89 -47.46 22.92 14.47
N SER A 90 -48.13 24.07 14.37
CA SER A 90 -49.45 24.28 13.76
C SER A 90 -49.47 24.28 12.22
N GLN A 91 -48.33 24.27 11.52
CA GLN A 91 -48.22 24.29 10.05
C GLN A 91 -47.73 22.96 9.42
N ARG A 92 -47.76 21.85 10.17
CA ARG A 92 -47.32 20.54 9.70
C ARG A 92 -48.46 19.79 9.00
N VAL A 93 -48.48 19.77 7.68
CA VAL A 93 -49.35 18.87 6.90
C VAL A 93 -48.65 17.53 6.76
N VAL A 94 -49.07 16.53 7.54
CA VAL A 94 -48.63 15.14 7.38
C VAL A 94 -49.44 14.53 6.25
N ILE A 95 -48.78 14.22 5.15
CA ILE A 95 -49.39 13.53 4.01
C ILE A 95 -49.25 12.03 4.28
N HIS A 96 -50.35 11.38 4.66
CA HIS A 96 -50.40 9.92 4.71
C HIS A 96 -50.47 9.39 3.27
N GLN A 97 -49.50 8.55 2.90
CA GLN A 97 -49.64 7.56 1.83
C GLN A 97 -49.51 6.17 2.43
#